data_AF-A0A7K2MS62-F1
#
_entry.id   AF-A0A7K2MS62-F1
#
_cell.length_a   1.000
_cell.length_b   1.000
_cell.length_c   1.000
_cell.angle_alpha   90.00
_cell.angle_beta   90.00
_cell.angle_gamma   90.00
#
_symmetry.space_group_name_H-M   'P 1'
#
loop_
_entity.id
_entity.type
_entity.pdbx_description
1 polymer ?
#
loop_
_entity_poly.entity_id
_entity_poly.type
_entity_poly.pdbx_seq_one_letter_code
_entity_poly.pdbx_strand_id
1 'polypeptide(L)'
;RVLAADGAGEHDLDAELDAGTMGGPTAWVFGNEAWGLPEETRALTDAVLRVPIHGKAESLNLATAAAVCLYASARAQRAAGGCRSVTTS
;
A
#
# COMPACT_ATOMS: atom_id res chain seq x y z
N ARG A 1 4.27 7.42 -6.38
CA ARG A 1 4.71 6.01 -6.40
C ARG A 1 3.53 5.13 -6.79
N VAL A 2 3.76 4.09 -7.59
CA VAL A 2 2.81 3.02 -7.88
C VAL A 2 3.20 1.82 -7.01
N LEU A 3 2.32 1.41 -6.10
CA LEU A 3 2.56 0.34 -5.14
C LEU A 3 1.58 -0.81 -5.39
N ALA A 4 2.07 -2.05 -5.40
CA ALA A 4 1.23 -3.23 -5.38
C ALA A 4 0.98 -3.70 -3.93
N ALA A 5 -0.24 -4.16 -3.64
CA ALA A 5 -0.54 -4.87 -2.40
C ALA A 5 -0.57 -6.39 -2.63
N ASP A 6 0.33 -7.11 -1.98
CA ASP A 6 0.47 -8.57 -2.10
C ASP A 6 1.01 -9.13 -0.78
N GLY A 7 0.45 -10.26 -0.31
CA GLY A 7 0.92 -10.93 0.91
C GLY A 7 2.39 -11.38 0.83
N ALA A 8 2.91 -11.61 -0.37
CA ALA A 8 4.30 -11.96 -0.64
C ALA A 8 5.20 -10.74 -0.92
N GLY A 9 4.80 -9.53 -0.50
CA GLY A 9 5.65 -8.34 -0.56
C GLY A 9 6.83 -8.42 0.43
N GLU A 10 8.02 -8.04 -0.02
CA GLU A 10 9.24 -8.07 0.81
C GLU A 10 9.16 -7.06 1.97
N HIS A 11 8.57 -5.90 1.72
CA HIS A 11 8.33 -4.86 2.73
C HIS A 11 6.88 -4.92 3.21
N ASP A 12 6.67 -4.58 4.47
CA ASP A 12 5.33 -4.38 5.04
C ASP A 12 5.02 -2.90 5.25
N LEU A 13 3.72 -2.61 5.37
CA LEU A 13 3.21 -1.26 5.58
C LEU A 13 3.75 -0.59 6.85
N ASP A 14 3.98 -1.34 7.92
CA ASP A 14 4.43 -0.74 9.19
C ASP A 14 5.87 -0.22 9.02
N ALA A 15 6.74 -0.99 8.39
CA ALA A 15 8.11 -0.56 8.08
C ALA A 15 8.17 0.70 7.21
N GLU A 16 7.34 0.81 6.17
CA GLU A 16 7.30 2.00 5.29
C GLU A 16 6.70 3.22 6.01
N LEU A 17 5.75 3.01 6.93
CA LEU A 17 5.21 4.08 7.78
C LEU A 17 6.26 4.59 8.77
N ASP A 18 6.97 3.69 9.45
CA ASP A 18 8.03 4.03 10.40
C ASP A 18 9.21 4.72 9.72
N ALA A 19 9.55 4.31 8.50
CA ALA A 19 10.57 4.95 7.67
C ALA A 19 10.11 6.29 7.06
N GLY A 20 8.83 6.65 7.15
CA GLY A 20 8.28 7.90 6.62
C GLY A 20 8.23 7.98 5.08
N THR A 21 8.32 6.86 4.38
CA THR A 21 8.43 6.80 2.90
C THR A 21 7.08 6.92 2.17
N MET A 22 5.98 6.96 2.91
CA MET A 22 4.61 6.99 2.39
C MET A 22 3.97 8.40 2.33
N GLY A 23 4.73 9.47 2.61
CA GLY A 23 4.21 10.85 2.67
C GLY A 23 3.86 11.49 1.30
N GLY A 24 4.21 10.84 0.19
CA GLY A 24 3.97 11.35 -1.17
C GLY A 24 2.71 10.79 -1.84
N PRO A 25 2.33 11.33 -3.03
CA PRO A 25 1.24 10.79 -3.83
C PRO A 25 1.47 9.32 -4.20
N THR A 26 0.47 8.50 -3.95
CA THR A 26 0.55 7.03 -4.07
C THR A 26 -0.64 6.51 -4.86
N ALA A 27 -0.37 5.71 -5.89
CA ALA A 27 -1.36 4.91 -6.60
C ALA A 27 -1.20 3.45 -6.15
N TRP A 28 -2.30 2.80 -5.81
CA TRP A 28 -2.31 1.40 -5.38
C TRP A 28 -2.85 0.49 -6.47
N VAL A 29 -2.17 -0.63 -6.66
CA VAL A 29 -2.58 -1.73 -7.54
C VAL A 29 -2.93 -2.93 -6.67
N PHE A 30 -4.13 -3.46 -6.89
CA PHE A 30 -4.67 -4.58 -6.15
C PHE A 30 -4.94 -5.74 -7.10
N GLY A 31 -4.58 -6.94 -6.68
CA GLY A 31 -4.87 -8.17 -7.41
C GLY A 31 -6.33 -8.60 -7.31
N ASN A 32 -6.69 -9.63 -8.06
CA ASN A 32 -7.97 -10.32 -7.92
C ASN A 32 -7.98 -11.18 -6.64
N GLU A 33 -9.14 -11.33 -5.99
CA GLU A 33 -9.26 -12.14 -4.74
C GLU A 33 -8.88 -13.61 -4.93
N ALA A 34 -9.20 -14.21 -6.08
CA ALA A 34 -8.96 -15.62 -6.35
C ALA A 34 -7.56 -15.89 -6.91
N TRP A 35 -7.01 -14.94 -7.67
CA TRP A 35 -5.79 -15.15 -8.47
C TRP A 35 -4.61 -14.27 -8.05
N GLY A 36 -4.82 -13.32 -7.13
CA GLY A 36 -3.81 -12.35 -6.75
C GLY A 36 -3.49 -11.37 -7.87
N LEU A 37 -2.30 -10.78 -7.81
CA LEU A 37 -1.80 -9.83 -8.80
C LEU A 37 -0.90 -10.56 -9.80
N PRO A 38 -1.15 -10.47 -11.13
CA PRO A 38 -0.27 -11.07 -12.13
C PRO A 38 1.16 -10.55 -12.01
N GLU A 39 2.15 -11.44 -12.23
CA GLU A 39 3.57 -11.09 -12.12
C GLU A 39 3.96 -9.94 -13.07
N GLU A 40 3.42 -9.94 -14.29
CA GLU A 40 3.63 -8.87 -15.27
C GLU A 40 3.16 -7.50 -14.74
N THR A 41 2.02 -7.46 -14.02
CA THR A 41 1.49 -6.23 -13.43
C THR A 41 2.30 -5.83 -12.20
N ARG A 42 2.73 -6.81 -11.38
CA ARG A 42 3.60 -6.60 -10.22
C ARG A 42 4.93 -5.96 -10.64
N ALA A 43 5.50 -6.40 -11.76
CA ALA A 43 6.75 -5.88 -12.31
C ALA A 43 6.67 -4.42 -12.81
N LEU A 44 5.47 -3.89 -13.05
CA LEU A 44 5.25 -2.49 -13.43
C LEU A 44 5.13 -1.54 -12.22
N THR A 45 5.12 -2.08 -11.00
CA THR A 45 5.00 -1.27 -9.77
C THR A 45 6.37 -0.90 -9.21
N ASP A 46 6.45 0.25 -8.55
CA ASP A 46 7.70 0.73 -7.92
C ASP A 46 8.10 -0.16 -6.73
N ALA A 47 7.11 -0.75 -6.05
CA ALA A 47 7.33 -1.67 -4.93
C ALA A 47 6.07 -2.50 -4.64
N VAL A 48 6.28 -3.61 -3.94
CA VAL A 48 5.23 -4.54 -3.52
C VAL A 48 5.22 -4.61 -2.01
N LEU A 49 4.12 -4.16 -1.41
CA LEU A 49 3.96 -4.07 0.03
C LEU A 49 2.92 -5.08 0.52
N ARG A 50 3.17 -5.68 1.69
CA ARG A 50 2.18 -6.50 2.39
C ARG A 50 1.57 -5.76 3.56
N VAL A 51 0.31 -6.07 3.86
CA VAL A 51 -0.31 -5.70 5.14
C VAL A 51 0.17 -6.74 6.17
N PRO A 52 0.81 -6.33 7.29
CA PRO A 52 1.25 -7.28 8.29
C PRO A 52 0.05 -7.95 8.98
N ILE A 53 0.09 -9.28 9.10
CA ILE A 53 -0.91 -10.09 9.81
C ILE A 53 -0.19 -10.75 10.99
N HIS A 54 -0.51 -10.34 12.21
CA HIS A 54 0.09 -10.90 13.43
C HIS A 54 -0.67 -12.10 14.01
N GLY A 55 -1.79 -12.46 13.38
CA GLY A 55 -2.63 -13.58 13.77
C GLY A 55 -2.34 -14.86 12.99
N LYS A 56 -3.27 -15.81 13.05
CA LYS A 56 -3.19 -17.09 12.32
C LYS A 56 -3.79 -17.04 10.91
N ALA A 57 -4.33 -15.89 10.50
CA ALA A 57 -4.92 -15.75 9.18
C ALA A 57 -3.80 -15.71 8.12
N GLU A 58 -3.98 -16.46 7.04
CA GLU A 58 -3.03 -16.51 5.92
C GLU A 58 -3.17 -15.29 5.00
N SER A 59 -4.35 -14.68 4.95
CA SER A 59 -4.63 -13.49 4.15
C SER A 59 -5.75 -12.63 4.73
N LEU A 60 -5.86 -11.41 4.24
CA LEU A 60 -7.00 -10.53 4.48
C LEU A 60 -7.94 -10.56 3.26
N ASN A 61 -9.22 -10.30 3.51
CA ASN A 61 -10.12 -9.92 2.42
C ASN A 61 -9.53 -8.72 1.64
N LEU A 62 -9.65 -8.74 0.31
CA LEU A 62 -9.04 -7.73 -0.56
C LEU A 62 -9.52 -6.31 -0.24
N ALA A 63 -10.82 -6.12 -0.03
CA ALA A 63 -11.36 -4.80 0.30
C ALA A 63 -10.82 -4.30 1.65
N THR A 64 -10.61 -5.20 2.61
CA THR A 64 -9.99 -4.86 3.91
C THR A 64 -8.52 -4.48 3.72
N ALA A 65 -7.75 -5.25 2.95
CA ALA A 65 -6.36 -4.92 2.64
C ALA A 65 -6.24 -3.56 1.94
N ALA A 66 -7.11 -3.28 0.97
CA ALA A 66 -7.16 -2.01 0.25
C ALA A 66 -7.50 -0.84 1.19
N ALA A 67 -8.50 -1.00 2.06
CA ALA A 67 -8.86 0.02 3.04
C ALA A 67 -7.69 0.36 3.97
N VAL A 68 -6.94 -0.65 4.45
CA VAL A 68 -5.75 -0.46 5.28
C VAL A 68 -4.64 0.27 4.53
N CYS A 69 -4.34 -0.15 3.30
CA CYS A 69 -3.32 0.49 2.45
C CYS A 69 -3.63 1.98 2.21
N LEU A 70 -4.87 2.29 1.84
CA LEU A 70 -5.32 3.66 1.58
C LEU A 70 -5.28 4.50 2.86
N TYR A 71 -5.73 3.95 3.99
CA TYR A 71 -5.69 4.64 5.27
C TYR A 71 -4.26 4.91 5.75
N ALA A 72 -3.34 3.95 5.59
CA ALA A 72 -1.92 4.12 5.90
C ALA A 72 -1.29 5.25 5.08
N SER A 73 -1.50 5.25 3.75
CA SER A 73 -1.06 6.35 2.88
C SER A 73 -1.64 7.70 3.33
N ALA A 74 -2.94 7.77 3.60
CA ALA A 74 -3.59 9.00 4.04
C ALA A 74 -3.08 9.49 5.42
N ARG A 75 -2.77 8.56 6.34
CA ARG A 75 -2.16 8.87 7.64
C ARG A 75 -0.78 9.49 7.45
N ALA A 76 0.07 8.90 6.61
CA ALA A 76 1.42 9.41 6.34
C ALA A 76 1.38 10.79 5.66
N GLN A 77 0.48 10.97 4.68
CA GLN A 77 0.30 12.24 3.96
C GLN A 77 -0.27 13.36 4.84
N ARG A 78 -0.98 13.02 5.93
CA ARG A 78 -1.53 14.01 6.86
C ARG A 78 -0.44 14.69 7.69
N ALA A 79 0.62 13.96 8.07
CA ALA A 79 1.71 14.47 8.89
C ALA A 79 2.38 15.69 8.22
N ALA A 80 2.84 16.64 9.03
CA ALA A 80 3.43 17.89 8.54
C ALA A 80 4.69 17.58 7.70
N GLY A 81 4.56 17.66 6.38
CA GLY A 81 5.58 17.25 5.40
C GLY A 81 5.03 16.42 4.23
N GLY A 82 3.81 15.88 4.33
CA GLY A 82 3.14 15.20 3.22
C GLY A 82 2.71 16.17 2.13
N CYS A 83 2.85 15.78 0.86
CA CYS A 83 2.45 16.58 -0.30
C CYS A 83 0.93 16.80 -0.27
N ARG A 84 0.49 17.91 0.32
CA ARG A 84 -0.85 18.42 0.12
C ARG A 84 -0.82 19.20 -1.18
N SER A 85 -1.15 18.56 -2.29
CA SER A 85 -1.56 19.31 -3.48
C SER A 85 -2.88 19.99 -3.16
N VAL A 86 -2.80 21.14 -2.51
CA VAL A 86 -3.91 22.09 -2.53
C VAL A 86 -3.99 22.51 -3.98
N THR A 87 -4.99 22.02 -4.69
CA THR A 87 -5.36 22.56 -6.00
C THR A 87 -5.80 23.99 -5.77
N THR A 88 -4.87 24.94 -5.83
CA THR A 88 -5.18 26.36 -5.96
C THR A 88 -5.84 26.54 -7.31
N SER A 89 -7.17 26.71 -7.30
CA SER A 89 -7.90 27.46 -8.33
C SER A 89 -7.80 28.95 -8.05
#